data_AF-A0AA95LSR9-F1
#
_entry.id   AF-A0AA95LSR9-F1
#
_cell.length_a   1.000
_cell.length_b   1.000
_cell.length_c   1.000
_cell.angle_alpha   90.00
_cell.angle_beta   90.00
_cell.angle_gamma   90.00
#
_symmetry.space_group_name_H-M   'P 1'
#
loop_
_entity.id
_entity.type
_entity.pdbx_description
1 polymer ?
#
loop_
_entity_poly.entity_id
_entity_poly.type
_entity_poly.pdbx_seq_one_letter_code
_entity_poly.pdbx_strand_id
1 'polypeptide(L)'
;MAKVIVFSRLTVFNEDFEMYEGVEEIFRNLNAEGHNIIVISHDTESIRAMKVIFEGKFDFKVICTYRWKLKESVNEDNASKFVLVGSSNEDLILAVNKRILIINPGWSIKQEEKPQRYAITLERPAQLLEAIRLIDNQNRWYFQLQINQQATVLALTSANTGNWDVEKTEREVLEGFECLLKSGDRSYFNTLYFHLISGVMKSPELREVNIWGVFPSSSGELNEELEELKERCRYLTYRKMKEPLFIRHTIVGKSHHTPHELRIRQGCVKHFASIILNPYYSSRVKGKVVCVIDDYTTNGVSFETARNLLLQAGARKVILVALGRYRRGKNGIYQHEVYNLKGKVTKPGYKYILNSRENLVGEYDNGARDEVRHIHEILNG
;
A
#
# COMPACT_ATOMS: atom_id res chain seq x y z
N MET A 1 4.65 9.00 15.04
CA MET A 1 3.50 9.31 15.93
C MET A 1 3.26 8.07 16.76
N ALA A 2 3.32 8.18 18.09
CA ALA A 2 3.19 7.02 18.98
C ALA A 2 2.07 6.05 18.56
N LYS A 3 2.47 4.85 18.18
CA LYS A 3 1.60 3.73 17.84
C LYS A 3 1.30 2.86 19.06
N VAL A 4 0.26 2.05 18.96
CA VAL A 4 0.00 0.94 19.86
C VAL A 4 0.42 -0.35 19.15
N ILE A 5 1.51 -0.95 19.61
CA ILE A 5 2.01 -2.21 19.06
C ILE A 5 1.44 -3.34 19.91
N VAL A 6 0.63 -4.16 19.27
CA VAL A 6 -0.07 -5.27 19.90
C VAL A 6 0.64 -6.56 19.53
N PHE A 7 1.04 -7.35 20.53
CA PHE A 7 1.59 -8.68 20.35
C PHE A 7 0.62 -9.72 20.88
N SER A 8 0.42 -10.82 20.14
CA SER A 8 -0.18 -12.01 20.73
C SER A 8 0.84 -12.73 21.62
N ARG A 9 0.40 -13.36 22.72
CA ARG A 9 1.31 -14.04 23.68
C ARG A 9 2.40 -14.86 22.98
N LEU A 10 2.01 -15.73 22.04
CA LEU A 10 2.91 -16.66 21.36
C LEU A 10 3.88 -15.99 20.36
N THR A 11 3.81 -14.67 20.19
CA THR A 11 4.79 -13.92 19.39
C THR A 11 5.86 -13.25 20.26
N VAL A 12 5.65 -13.24 21.57
CA VAL A 12 6.58 -12.74 22.59
C VAL A 12 7.27 -13.92 23.30
N PHE A 13 6.50 -14.96 23.59
CA PHE A 13 6.93 -16.11 24.39
C PHE A 13 6.63 -17.43 23.69
N ASN A 14 7.40 -18.47 24.00
CA ASN A 14 7.01 -19.85 23.72
C ASN A 14 5.94 -20.37 24.71
N GLU A 15 5.63 -21.66 24.61
CA GLU A 15 4.62 -22.32 25.47
C GLU A 15 5.01 -22.31 26.96
N ASP A 16 6.31 -22.30 27.25
CA ASP A 16 6.89 -22.31 28.59
C ASP A 16 7.15 -20.89 29.17
N PHE A 17 6.67 -19.85 28.49
CA PHE A 17 6.89 -18.44 28.85
C PHE A 17 8.35 -17.97 28.76
N GLU A 18 9.17 -18.65 27.96
CA GLU A 18 10.49 -18.16 27.60
C GLU A 18 10.36 -17.13 26.47
N MET A 19 10.94 -15.96 26.68
CA MET A 19 10.88 -14.86 25.73
C MET A 19 11.81 -15.13 24.55
N TYR A 20 11.33 -14.89 23.32
CA TYR A 20 12.17 -15.04 22.13
C TYR A 20 13.33 -14.05 22.13
N GLU A 21 14.47 -14.48 21.58
CA GLU A 21 15.65 -13.64 21.38
C GLU A 21 15.29 -12.35 20.63
N GLY A 22 15.83 -11.21 21.05
CA GLY A 22 15.59 -9.90 20.45
C GLY A 22 14.26 -9.22 20.81
N VAL A 23 13.26 -9.95 21.34
CA VAL A 23 11.97 -9.34 21.74
C VAL A 23 12.14 -8.34 22.89
N GLU A 24 13.02 -8.64 23.84
CA GLU A 24 13.32 -7.72 24.95
C GLU A 24 13.85 -6.38 24.42
N GLU A 25 14.82 -6.44 23.52
CA GLU A 25 15.45 -5.26 22.92
C GLU A 25 14.43 -4.41 22.17
N ILE A 26 13.52 -5.04 21.42
CA ILE A 26 12.46 -4.32 20.71
C ILE A 26 11.48 -3.66 21.65
N PHE A 27 11.12 -4.30 22.77
CA PHE A 27 10.24 -3.67 23.74
C PHE A 27 10.90 -2.41 24.32
N ARG A 28 12.21 -2.46 24.60
CA ARG A 28 12.98 -1.29 25.05
C ARG A 28 13.00 -0.20 23.97
N ASN A 29 13.29 -0.55 22.72
CA ASN A 29 13.35 0.39 21.60
C ASN A 29 11.99 1.02 21.29
N LEU A 30 10.92 0.22 21.25
CA LEU A 30 9.56 0.70 21.05
C LEU A 30 9.14 1.67 22.18
N ASN A 31 9.45 1.35 23.44
CA ASN A 31 9.16 2.25 24.55
C ASN A 31 9.99 3.54 24.48
N ALA A 32 11.28 3.46 24.13
CA ALA A 32 12.15 4.61 23.96
C ALA A 32 11.66 5.56 22.85
N GLU A 33 11.08 5.01 21.78
CA GLU A 33 10.43 5.75 20.69
C GLU A 33 8.99 6.20 21.04
N GLY A 34 8.52 5.93 22.26
CA GLY A 34 7.24 6.40 22.79
C GLY A 34 6.02 5.56 22.36
N HIS A 35 6.23 4.36 21.82
CA HIS A 35 5.14 3.45 21.46
C HIS A 35 4.56 2.75 22.70
N ASN A 36 3.24 2.52 22.68
CA ASN A 36 2.58 1.72 23.70
C ASN A 36 2.62 0.24 23.34
N ILE A 37 3.02 -0.60 24.28
CA ILE A 37 3.13 -2.05 24.06
C ILE A 37 1.96 -2.74 24.77
N ILE A 38 1.21 -3.53 24.01
CA ILE A 38 0.12 -4.36 24.50
C ILE A 38 0.43 -5.82 24.17
N VAL A 39 0.30 -6.71 25.13
CA VAL A 39 0.38 -8.17 24.89
C VAL A 39 -0.96 -8.80 25.24
N ILE A 40 -1.53 -9.54 24.28
CA ILE A 40 -2.86 -10.14 24.38
C ILE A 40 -2.82 -11.65 24.55
N SER A 41 -3.73 -12.18 25.38
CA SER A 41 -4.04 -13.61 25.43
C SER A 41 -5.55 -13.86 25.55
N HIS A 42 -5.95 -15.13 25.45
CA HIS A 42 -7.31 -15.60 25.72
C HIS A 42 -7.51 -16.05 27.15
N ASP A 43 -6.46 -16.50 27.80
CA ASP A 43 -6.50 -17.17 29.08
C ASP A 43 -5.98 -16.26 30.21
N THR A 44 -6.65 -16.36 31.35
CA THR A 44 -6.36 -15.54 32.53
C THR A 44 -4.99 -15.87 33.15
N GLU A 45 -4.58 -17.14 33.07
CA GLU A 45 -3.30 -17.59 33.62
C GLU A 45 -2.12 -16.98 32.86
N SER A 46 -2.15 -16.99 31.53
CA SER A 46 -1.14 -16.31 30.72
C SER A 46 -1.09 -14.81 30.98
N ILE A 47 -2.25 -14.16 31.14
CA ILE A 47 -2.27 -12.73 31.49
C ILE A 47 -1.57 -12.50 32.83
N ARG A 48 -1.79 -13.35 33.84
CA ARG A 48 -1.09 -13.24 35.14
C ARG A 48 0.41 -13.51 35.00
N ALA A 49 0.79 -14.57 34.32
CA ALA A 49 2.19 -14.95 34.12
C ALA A 49 2.97 -13.86 33.37
N MET A 50 2.42 -13.36 32.25
CA MET A 50 3.04 -12.28 31.48
C MET A 50 3.24 -11.02 32.32
N LYS A 51 2.27 -10.63 33.16
CA LYS A 51 2.41 -9.46 34.04
C LYS A 51 3.59 -9.60 34.99
N VAL A 52 3.69 -10.74 35.68
CA VAL A 52 4.80 -11.02 36.61
C VAL A 52 6.14 -10.95 35.88
N ILE A 53 6.24 -11.57 34.70
CA ILE A 53 7.47 -11.56 33.90
C ILE A 53 7.84 -10.14 33.48
N PHE A 54 6.88 -9.36 32.97
CA PHE A 54 7.15 -8.00 32.51
C PHE A 54 7.48 -7.04 33.65
N GLU A 55 6.79 -7.11 34.78
CA GLU A 55 7.08 -6.30 35.97
C GLU A 55 8.49 -6.59 36.53
N GLY A 56 8.98 -7.83 36.40
CA GLY A 56 10.34 -8.21 36.80
C GLY A 56 11.43 -7.85 35.77
N LYS A 57 11.08 -7.67 34.49
CA LYS A 57 12.05 -7.51 33.38
C LYS A 57 12.15 -6.07 32.85
N PHE A 58 11.07 -5.29 32.92
CA PHE A 58 11.00 -3.95 32.37
C PHE A 58 10.68 -2.92 33.46
N ASP A 59 11.35 -1.78 33.37
CA ASP A 59 11.12 -0.58 34.19
C ASP A 59 10.00 0.32 33.63
N PHE A 60 9.42 -0.07 32.50
CA PHE A 60 8.29 0.59 31.85
C PHE A 60 7.09 -0.33 31.72
N LYS A 61 5.93 0.28 31.44
CA LYS A 61 4.65 -0.42 31.43
C LYS A 61 4.43 -1.21 30.12
N VAL A 62 4.27 -2.52 30.25
CA VAL A 62 3.72 -3.40 29.20
C VAL A 62 2.29 -3.79 29.59
N ILE A 63 1.31 -3.52 28.74
CA ILE A 63 -0.11 -3.79 29.06
C ILE A 63 -0.47 -5.23 28.68
N CYS A 64 -0.73 -6.08 29.67
CA CYS A 64 -1.32 -7.40 29.43
C CYS A 64 -2.84 -7.35 29.50
N THR A 65 -3.53 -7.76 28.44
CA THR A 65 -4.99 -7.74 28.39
C THR A 65 -5.58 -8.90 27.58
N TYR A 66 -6.91 -9.03 27.60
CA TYR A 66 -7.60 -10.02 26.79
C TYR A 66 -7.76 -9.53 25.35
N ARG A 67 -7.73 -10.47 24.39
CA ARG A 67 -8.01 -10.18 22.97
C ARG A 67 -9.36 -9.50 22.75
N TRP A 68 -10.41 -9.91 23.48
CA TRP A 68 -11.74 -9.32 23.34
C TRP A 68 -11.79 -7.85 23.77
N LYS A 69 -11.01 -7.45 24.79
CA LYS A 69 -10.92 -6.03 25.21
C LYS A 69 -10.29 -5.17 24.12
N LEU A 70 -9.27 -5.68 23.43
CA LEU A 70 -8.70 -5.00 22.27
C LEU A 70 -9.74 -4.86 21.14
N LYS A 71 -10.53 -5.91 20.91
CA LYS A 71 -11.62 -5.87 19.92
C LYS A 71 -12.66 -4.80 20.27
N GLU A 72 -12.93 -4.53 21.54
CA GLU A 72 -13.86 -3.48 21.95
C GLU A 72 -13.26 -2.07 21.83
N SER A 73 -11.95 -1.92 22.07
CA SER A 73 -11.29 -0.61 22.04
C SER A 73 -10.95 -0.10 20.64
N VAL A 74 -10.82 -0.98 19.64
CA VAL A 74 -10.48 -0.60 18.26
C VAL A 74 -11.73 -0.41 17.39
N ASN A 75 -11.80 0.75 16.74
CA ASN A 75 -12.83 1.14 15.77
C ASN A 75 -12.20 1.70 14.49
N GLU A 76 -13.01 2.09 13.51
CA GLU A 76 -12.49 2.56 12.21
C GLU A 76 -11.61 3.81 12.34
N ASP A 77 -11.95 4.71 13.26
CA ASP A 77 -11.28 6.01 13.45
C ASP A 77 -9.89 5.87 14.09
N ASN A 78 -9.71 4.88 14.98
CA ASN A 78 -8.45 4.71 15.70
C ASN A 78 -7.58 3.55 15.20
N ALA A 79 -8.09 2.65 14.35
CA ALA A 79 -7.37 1.45 13.93
C ALA A 79 -6.02 1.73 13.24
N SER A 80 -5.85 2.87 12.56
CA SER A 80 -4.56 3.26 11.96
C SER A 80 -3.44 3.52 12.99
N LYS A 81 -3.79 3.65 14.27
CA LYS A 81 -2.86 3.80 15.39
C LYS A 81 -2.32 2.45 15.89
N PHE A 82 -2.93 1.35 15.48
CA PHE A 82 -2.58 0.01 15.94
C PHE A 82 -1.79 -0.74 14.86
N VAL A 83 -0.83 -1.54 15.30
CA VAL A 83 -0.16 -2.57 14.50
C VAL A 83 -0.23 -3.87 15.30
N LEU A 84 -0.71 -4.95 14.68
CA LEU A 84 -0.81 -6.27 15.30
C LEU A 84 0.33 -7.16 14.83
N VAL A 85 1.08 -7.71 15.77
CA VAL A 85 2.13 -8.71 15.56
C VAL A 85 1.55 -10.06 15.98
N GLY A 86 1.13 -10.86 14.99
CA GLY A 86 0.32 -12.05 15.21
C GLY A 86 0.50 -13.10 14.11
N SER A 87 0.52 -14.37 14.50
CA SER A 87 0.83 -15.52 13.64
C SER A 87 -0.29 -16.57 13.58
N SER A 88 -1.43 -16.31 14.22
CA SER A 88 -2.62 -17.19 14.16
C SER A 88 -3.70 -16.66 13.21
N ASN A 89 -4.54 -17.56 12.69
CA ASN A 89 -5.71 -17.20 11.88
C ASN A 89 -6.65 -16.25 12.62
N GLU A 90 -6.76 -16.39 13.94
CA GLU A 90 -7.57 -15.51 14.78
C GLU A 90 -7.00 -14.08 14.83
N ASP A 91 -5.67 -13.94 14.86
CA ASP A 91 -5.01 -12.63 14.78
C ASP A 91 -5.29 -11.96 13.44
N LEU A 92 -5.17 -12.72 12.34
CA LEU A 92 -5.51 -12.22 11.01
C LEU A 92 -6.98 -11.79 10.93
N ILE A 93 -7.90 -12.61 11.44
CA ILE A 93 -9.33 -12.29 11.47
C ILE A 93 -9.59 -11.02 12.29
N LEU A 94 -8.94 -10.86 13.44
CA LEU A 94 -9.04 -9.66 14.26
C LEU A 94 -8.54 -8.43 13.51
N ALA A 95 -7.33 -8.49 12.96
CA ALA A 95 -6.71 -7.39 12.24
C ALA A 95 -7.56 -6.95 11.05
N VAL A 96 -8.00 -7.90 10.24
CA VAL A 96 -8.82 -7.65 9.06
C VAL A 96 -10.18 -7.05 9.42
N ASN A 97 -10.88 -7.62 10.42
CA ASN A 97 -12.19 -7.10 10.85
C ASN A 97 -12.10 -5.70 11.46
N LYS A 98 -10.96 -5.36 12.06
CA LYS A 98 -10.70 -4.05 12.67
C LYS A 98 -9.93 -3.10 11.76
N ARG A 99 -9.55 -3.53 10.56
CA ARG A 99 -8.70 -2.80 9.61
C ARG A 99 -7.39 -2.31 10.24
N ILE A 100 -6.78 -3.16 11.06
CA ILE A 100 -5.47 -3.00 11.69
C ILE A 100 -4.43 -3.64 10.75
N LEU A 101 -3.26 -3.04 10.61
CA LEU A 101 -2.14 -3.68 9.92
C LEU A 101 -1.65 -4.87 10.74
N ILE A 102 -1.52 -6.03 10.09
CA ILE A 102 -0.93 -7.22 10.70
C ILE A 102 0.45 -7.49 10.10
N ILE A 103 1.39 -7.84 10.99
CA ILE A 103 2.71 -8.34 10.68
C ILE A 103 2.79 -9.77 11.23
N ASN A 104 3.21 -10.71 10.39
CA ASN A 104 3.47 -12.08 10.78
C ASN A 104 4.91 -12.21 11.32
N PRO A 105 5.11 -12.55 12.60
CA PRO A 105 6.43 -12.72 13.17
C PRO A 105 6.99 -14.11 12.83
N GLY A 106 7.96 -14.19 11.93
CA GLY A 106 8.61 -15.45 11.53
C GLY A 106 9.37 -16.15 12.66
N TRP A 107 9.75 -15.40 13.71
CA TRP A 107 10.40 -15.94 14.92
C TRP A 107 9.45 -16.66 15.88
N SER A 108 8.13 -16.52 15.71
CA SER A 108 7.14 -17.20 16.55
C SER A 108 7.08 -18.68 16.23
N ILE A 109 7.05 -19.55 17.24
CA ILE A 109 6.88 -21.00 17.04
C ILE A 109 5.53 -21.35 16.41
N LYS A 110 4.49 -20.60 16.77
CA LYS A 110 3.18 -20.74 16.17
C LYS A 110 3.18 -20.05 14.82
N GLN A 111 2.91 -20.81 13.76
CA GLN A 111 2.83 -20.33 12.39
C GLN A 111 1.62 -20.95 11.69
N GLU A 112 0.59 -20.16 11.42
CA GLU A 112 -0.56 -20.62 10.64
C GLU A 112 -0.50 -20.09 9.19
N GLU A 113 -1.06 -20.86 8.25
CA GLU A 113 -0.93 -20.61 6.80
C GLU A 113 -1.44 -19.21 6.38
N LYS A 114 -2.56 -18.74 6.93
CA LYS A 114 -3.18 -17.50 6.43
C LYS A 114 -2.39 -16.24 6.81
N PRO A 115 -1.92 -16.06 8.06
CA PRO A 115 -0.99 -14.98 8.38
C PRO A 115 0.24 -14.96 7.48
N GLN A 116 0.89 -16.11 7.25
CA GLN A 116 2.05 -16.20 6.36
C GLN A 116 1.73 -15.80 4.92
N ARG A 117 0.54 -16.16 4.44
CA ARG A 117 0.11 -15.86 3.07
C ARG A 117 -0.31 -14.41 2.86
N TYR A 118 -0.92 -13.78 3.87
CA TYR A 118 -1.63 -12.50 3.68
C TYR A 118 -1.04 -11.31 4.43
N ALA A 119 -0.22 -11.55 5.45
CA ALA A 119 0.57 -10.52 6.12
C ALA A 119 1.99 -10.46 5.55
N ILE A 120 2.75 -9.43 5.93
CA ILE A 120 4.21 -9.46 5.76
C ILE A 120 4.80 -10.35 6.84
N THR A 121 5.62 -11.33 6.44
CA THR A 121 6.44 -12.09 7.38
C THR A 121 7.77 -11.37 7.60
N LEU A 122 8.11 -11.13 8.86
CA LEU A 122 9.42 -10.63 9.29
C LEU A 122 10.15 -11.75 10.01
N GLU A 123 11.32 -12.14 9.52
CA GLU A 123 12.06 -13.29 10.03
C GLU A 123 12.66 -13.03 11.40
N ARG A 124 13.10 -11.79 11.64
CA ARG A 124 13.78 -11.39 12.87
C ARG A 124 13.02 -10.29 13.58
N PRO A 125 12.98 -10.32 14.92
CA PRO A 125 12.37 -9.25 15.69
C PRO A 125 12.93 -7.85 15.30
N ALA A 126 14.23 -7.69 15.05
CA ALA A 126 14.83 -6.40 14.71
C ALA A 126 14.17 -5.72 13.48
N GLN A 127 13.73 -6.51 12.50
CA GLN A 127 13.02 -6.00 11.32
C GLN A 127 11.66 -5.38 11.65
N LEU A 128 11.06 -5.76 12.79
CA LEU A 128 9.83 -5.14 13.26
C LEU A 128 10.05 -3.67 13.60
N LEU A 129 11.17 -3.33 14.24
CA LEU A 129 11.48 -1.94 14.56
C LEU A 129 11.65 -1.10 13.29
N GLU A 130 12.40 -1.61 12.31
CA GLU A 130 12.53 -1.01 10.98
C GLU A 130 11.15 -0.79 10.35
N ALA A 131 10.28 -1.80 10.36
CA ALA A 131 8.92 -1.71 9.84
C ALA A 131 8.09 -0.62 10.54
N ILE A 132 8.13 -0.54 11.87
CA ILE A 132 7.42 0.50 12.64
C ILE A 132 7.95 1.89 12.29
N ARG A 133 9.27 2.07 12.19
CA ARG A 133 9.89 3.34 11.79
C ARG A 133 9.47 3.75 10.38
N LEU A 134 9.43 2.80 9.42
CA LEU A 134 8.96 3.05 8.05
C LEU A 134 7.48 3.47 8.02
N ILE A 135 6.64 2.82 8.83
CA ILE A 135 5.22 3.17 8.98
C ILE A 135 5.08 4.59 9.54
N ASP A 136 5.88 4.95 10.53
CA ASP A 136 5.82 6.27 11.15
C ASP A 136 6.36 7.38 10.26
N ASN A 137 7.39 7.07 9.45
CA ASN A 137 8.04 7.99 8.52
C ASN A 137 7.10 8.48 7.40
N GLN A 138 6.28 7.59 6.81
CA GLN A 138 5.40 7.96 5.68
C GLN A 138 4.22 8.82 6.12
N ASN A 139 4.24 10.13 5.87
CA ASN A 139 3.12 11.04 6.11
C ASN A 139 2.70 11.89 4.90
N ARG A 140 3.42 11.82 3.78
CA ARG A 140 3.24 12.70 2.62
C ARG A 140 3.15 11.91 1.32
N TRP A 141 2.24 12.34 0.44
CA TRP A 141 2.26 11.92 -0.96
C TRP A 141 3.10 12.90 -1.76
N TYR A 142 4.10 12.41 -2.50
CA TYR A 142 4.93 13.26 -3.36
C TYR A 142 4.11 14.09 -4.36
N PHE A 143 3.03 13.52 -4.89
CA PHE A 143 2.13 14.23 -5.80
C PHE A 143 0.68 13.96 -5.48
N GLN A 144 -0.14 15.00 -5.53
CA GLN A 144 -1.59 14.92 -5.36
C GLN A 144 -2.30 15.76 -6.41
N LEU A 145 -3.36 15.24 -7.01
CA LEU A 145 -4.23 15.97 -7.92
C LEU A 145 -5.67 15.53 -7.71
N GLN A 146 -6.50 16.45 -7.22
CA GLN A 146 -7.95 16.29 -7.24
C GLN A 146 -8.47 16.70 -8.62
N ILE A 147 -8.89 15.73 -9.43
CA ILE A 147 -9.43 16.02 -10.77
C ILE A 147 -10.84 16.61 -10.63
N ASN A 148 -11.68 15.96 -9.83
CA ASN A 148 -13.03 16.39 -9.47
C ASN A 148 -13.51 15.55 -8.27
N GLN A 149 -14.74 15.72 -7.80
CA GLN A 149 -15.28 14.96 -6.65
C GLN A 149 -15.24 13.43 -6.82
N GLN A 150 -15.18 12.93 -8.05
CA GLN A 150 -15.20 11.50 -8.37
C GLN A 150 -13.81 10.93 -8.69
N ALA A 151 -12.75 11.74 -8.76
CA ALA A 151 -11.43 11.25 -9.14
C ALA A 151 -10.26 12.00 -8.49
N THR A 152 -9.30 11.23 -7.97
CA THR A 152 -8.08 11.73 -7.34
C THR A 152 -6.87 10.92 -7.83
N VAL A 153 -5.74 11.59 -8.04
CA VAL A 153 -4.46 10.98 -8.40
C VAL A 153 -3.46 11.25 -7.29
N LEU A 154 -2.74 10.21 -6.88
CA LEU A 154 -1.69 10.23 -5.88
C LEU A 154 -0.42 9.61 -6.47
N ALA A 155 0.75 10.11 -6.10
CA ALA A 155 2.01 9.39 -6.30
C ALA A 155 2.81 9.36 -5.02
N LEU A 156 3.34 8.19 -4.68
CA LEU A 156 4.06 7.96 -3.43
C LEU A 156 5.41 8.66 -3.45
N THR A 157 6.20 8.45 -4.51
CA THR A 157 7.55 9.02 -4.62
C THR A 157 7.80 9.77 -5.94
N SER A 158 8.91 10.50 -5.98
CA SER A 158 9.49 11.00 -7.23
C SER A 158 10.14 9.86 -7.99
N ALA A 159 10.00 9.85 -9.33
CA ALA A 159 10.72 8.91 -10.19
C ALA A 159 11.92 9.56 -10.91
N ASN A 160 12.20 10.84 -10.64
CA ASN A 160 13.24 11.62 -11.35
C ASN A 160 14.66 11.42 -10.79
N THR A 161 15.12 10.18 -10.65
CA THR A 161 16.41 9.82 -10.02
C THR A 161 17.65 10.47 -10.67
N GLY A 162 17.57 10.77 -11.97
CA GLY A 162 18.64 11.37 -12.76
C GLY A 162 18.77 12.89 -12.66
N ASN A 163 17.94 13.59 -11.87
CA ASN A 163 18.10 15.03 -11.71
C ASN A 163 19.27 15.35 -10.76
N TRP A 164 19.94 16.49 -11.00
CA TRP A 164 21.08 16.96 -10.21
C TRP A 164 20.75 17.26 -8.74
N ASP A 165 19.49 17.60 -8.45
CA ASP A 165 19.01 17.90 -7.10
C ASP A 165 18.60 16.64 -6.30
N VAL A 166 18.84 15.44 -6.83
CA VAL A 166 18.60 14.18 -6.12
C VAL A 166 19.85 13.77 -5.35
N GLU A 167 19.70 13.67 -4.04
CA GLU A 167 20.76 13.25 -3.12
C GLU A 167 21.07 11.77 -3.29
N LYS A 168 22.28 11.35 -2.91
CA LYS A 168 22.72 9.96 -3.07
C LYS A 168 21.83 8.98 -2.30
N THR A 169 21.49 9.31 -1.05
CA THR A 169 20.63 8.48 -0.18
C THR A 169 19.22 8.35 -0.75
N GLU A 170 18.64 9.44 -1.25
CA GLU A 170 17.36 9.42 -1.97
C GLU A 170 17.44 8.53 -3.22
N ARG A 171 18.49 8.71 -4.03
CA ARG A 171 18.67 7.97 -5.28
C ARG A 171 18.72 6.46 -5.04
N GLU A 172 19.49 6.01 -4.04
CA GLU A 172 19.65 4.58 -3.73
C GLU A 172 18.30 3.91 -3.42
N VAL A 173 17.48 4.54 -2.58
CA VAL A 173 16.15 4.02 -2.22
C VAL A 173 15.23 3.98 -3.44
N LEU A 174 15.23 5.05 -4.26
CA LEU A 174 14.39 5.12 -5.46
C LEU A 174 14.82 4.11 -6.53
N GLU A 175 16.12 3.89 -6.71
CA GLU A 175 16.66 2.85 -7.61
C GLU A 175 16.32 1.45 -7.09
N GLY A 176 16.36 1.23 -5.78
CA GLY A 176 15.87 0.00 -5.15
C GLY A 176 14.40 -0.28 -5.46
N PHE A 177 13.53 0.73 -5.36
CA PHE A 177 12.12 0.61 -5.75
C PHE A 177 11.95 0.36 -7.26
N GLU A 178 12.78 0.98 -8.10
CA GLU A 178 12.76 0.76 -9.54
C GLU A 178 13.18 -0.67 -9.91
N CYS A 179 14.27 -1.18 -9.35
CA CYS A 179 14.75 -2.56 -9.54
C CYS A 179 13.70 -3.57 -9.08
N LEU A 180 13.05 -3.34 -7.94
CA LEU A 180 11.92 -4.16 -7.51
C LEU A 180 10.83 -4.25 -8.58
N LEU A 181 10.36 -3.11 -9.08
CA LEU A 181 9.21 -3.06 -9.98
C LEU A 181 9.54 -3.50 -11.42
N LYS A 182 10.81 -3.37 -11.86
CA LYS A 182 11.22 -3.66 -13.24
C LYS A 182 11.92 -5.00 -13.41
N SER A 183 12.67 -5.47 -12.41
CA SER A 183 13.42 -6.73 -12.48
C SER A 183 13.03 -7.73 -11.40
N GLY A 184 12.10 -7.40 -10.50
CA GLY A 184 11.70 -8.30 -9.41
C GLY A 184 12.72 -8.41 -8.28
N ASP A 185 13.62 -7.43 -8.14
CA ASP A 185 14.59 -7.42 -7.03
C ASP A 185 13.89 -7.08 -5.71
N ARG A 186 13.69 -8.11 -4.87
CA ARG A 186 12.92 -7.99 -3.64
C ARG A 186 13.66 -7.33 -2.47
N SER A 187 14.89 -6.85 -2.66
CA SER A 187 15.69 -6.23 -1.59
C SER A 187 15.00 -5.03 -0.92
N TYR A 188 14.20 -4.26 -1.67
CA TYR A 188 13.46 -3.10 -1.16
C TYR A 188 11.94 -3.36 -0.99
N PHE A 189 11.50 -4.60 -1.12
CA PHE A 189 10.07 -4.92 -1.15
C PHE A 189 9.35 -4.57 0.16
N ASN A 190 9.89 -4.97 1.31
CA ASN A 190 9.30 -4.63 2.62
C ASN A 190 9.29 -3.12 2.83
N THR A 191 10.35 -2.44 2.42
CA THR A 191 10.48 -0.98 2.50
C THR A 191 9.38 -0.28 1.70
N LEU A 192 9.22 -0.62 0.42
CA LEU A 192 8.18 -0.04 -0.43
C LEU A 192 6.79 -0.38 0.08
N TYR A 193 6.60 -1.62 0.55
CA TYR A 193 5.35 -2.06 1.14
C TYR A 193 4.96 -1.23 2.36
N PHE A 194 5.85 -1.08 3.35
CA PHE A 194 5.53 -0.35 4.58
C PHE A 194 5.32 1.14 4.32
N HIS A 195 6.06 1.70 3.36
CA HIS A 195 5.84 3.07 2.91
C HIS A 195 4.45 3.20 2.27
N LEU A 196 4.08 2.35 1.30
CA LEU A 196 2.76 2.39 0.65
C LEU A 196 1.60 2.14 1.62
N ILE A 197 1.67 1.07 2.42
CA ILE A 197 0.57 0.65 3.29
C ILE A 197 0.31 1.67 4.40
N SER A 198 1.35 2.36 4.87
CA SER A 198 1.20 3.45 5.84
C SER A 198 0.42 4.63 5.24
N GLY A 199 0.71 4.99 3.98
CA GLY A 199 -0.07 5.98 3.24
C GLY A 199 -1.54 5.59 3.09
N VAL A 200 -1.81 4.30 2.82
CA VAL A 200 -3.17 3.75 2.76
C VAL A 200 -3.86 3.79 4.14
N MET A 201 -3.16 3.42 5.22
CA MET A 201 -3.71 3.44 6.59
C MET A 201 -4.04 4.84 7.10
N LYS A 202 -3.25 5.84 6.69
CA LYS A 202 -3.41 7.23 7.12
C LYS A 202 -4.43 8.00 6.28
N SER A 203 -4.81 7.50 5.10
CA SER A 203 -5.81 8.11 4.22
C SER A 203 -7.22 7.54 4.47
N PRO A 204 -8.18 8.35 4.98
CA PRO A 204 -9.56 7.90 5.15
C PRO A 204 -10.18 7.42 3.85
N GLU A 205 -9.89 8.10 2.73
CA GLU A 205 -10.44 7.77 1.42
C GLU A 205 -9.95 6.42 0.89
N LEU A 206 -8.66 6.11 1.08
CA LEU A 206 -8.10 4.82 0.66
C LEU A 206 -8.62 3.67 1.53
N ARG A 207 -9.01 3.93 2.78
CA ARG A 207 -9.64 2.93 3.65
C ARG A 207 -11.07 2.58 3.25
N GLU A 208 -11.75 3.44 2.49
CA GLU A 208 -13.09 3.19 1.95
C GLU A 208 -13.10 2.34 0.68
N VAL A 209 -11.93 2.11 0.06
CA VAL A 209 -11.81 1.41 -1.22
C VAL A 209 -12.54 0.06 -1.17
N ASN A 210 -13.37 -0.18 -2.19
CA ASN A 210 -14.15 -1.40 -2.32
C ASN A 210 -13.51 -2.39 -3.30
N ILE A 211 -12.85 -1.86 -4.33
CA ILE A 211 -12.22 -2.64 -5.39
C ILE A 211 -10.82 -2.07 -5.60
N TRP A 212 -9.82 -2.93 -5.50
CA TRP A 212 -8.44 -2.59 -5.85
C TRP A 212 -8.17 -3.10 -7.27
N GLY A 213 -7.14 -2.62 -7.94
CA GLY A 213 -6.74 -3.13 -9.23
C GLY A 213 -5.35 -2.63 -9.58
N VAL A 214 -4.66 -3.36 -10.43
CA VAL A 214 -3.41 -2.91 -11.04
C VAL A 214 -3.69 -2.55 -12.50
N PHE A 215 -3.06 -1.49 -12.98
CA PHE A 215 -3.12 -1.17 -14.40
C PHE A 215 -2.29 -2.20 -15.20
N PRO A 216 -2.84 -2.83 -16.27
CA PRO A 216 -2.12 -3.89 -16.97
C PRO A 216 -0.83 -3.39 -17.66
N SER A 217 0.27 -4.12 -17.46
CA SER A 217 1.55 -3.91 -18.17
C SER A 217 1.36 -3.95 -19.69
N SER A 218 2.30 -3.40 -20.45
CA SER A 218 2.16 -3.33 -21.92
C SER A 218 2.14 -4.70 -22.62
N SER A 219 2.81 -5.72 -22.08
CA SER A 219 2.79 -7.10 -22.57
C SER A 219 1.51 -7.84 -22.17
N GLY A 220 0.81 -7.37 -21.14
CA GLY A 220 -0.32 -8.08 -20.54
C GLY A 220 0.11 -9.07 -19.46
N GLU A 221 1.41 -9.26 -19.27
CA GLU A 221 1.96 -10.04 -18.16
C GLU A 221 1.73 -9.32 -16.83
N LEU A 222 1.50 -10.11 -15.80
CA LEU A 222 1.31 -9.63 -14.45
C LEU A 222 2.66 -9.15 -13.89
N ASN A 223 2.68 -7.95 -13.33
CA ASN A 223 3.78 -7.55 -12.45
C ASN A 223 3.47 -8.13 -11.06
N GLU A 224 4.10 -9.26 -10.72
CA GLU A 224 3.82 -10.02 -9.50
C GLU A 224 4.01 -9.16 -8.24
N GLU A 225 5.05 -8.34 -8.21
CA GLU A 225 5.36 -7.46 -7.08
C GLU A 225 4.29 -6.38 -6.89
N LEU A 226 3.85 -5.77 -7.98
CA LEU A 226 2.79 -4.77 -7.96
C LEU A 226 1.43 -5.39 -7.56
N GLU A 227 1.15 -6.61 -8.03
CA GLU A 227 -0.05 -7.35 -7.65
C GLU A 227 -0.02 -7.73 -6.16
N GLU A 228 1.12 -8.15 -5.64
CA GLU A 228 1.30 -8.48 -4.22
C GLU A 228 1.10 -7.23 -3.33
N LEU A 229 1.69 -6.09 -3.69
CA LEU A 229 1.46 -4.80 -3.02
C LEU A 229 -0.03 -4.44 -2.99
N LYS A 230 -0.70 -4.60 -4.13
CA LYS A 230 -2.15 -4.37 -4.28
C LYS A 230 -2.97 -5.36 -3.44
N GLU A 231 -2.58 -6.63 -3.35
CA GLU A 231 -3.27 -7.65 -2.55
C GLU A 231 -3.19 -7.31 -1.05
N ARG A 232 -2.04 -6.84 -0.57
CA ARG A 232 -1.90 -6.43 0.83
C ARG A 232 -2.72 -5.20 1.19
N CYS A 233 -2.78 -4.21 0.30
CA CYS A 233 -3.70 -3.07 0.46
C CYS A 233 -5.17 -3.53 0.50
N ARG A 234 -5.53 -4.51 -0.33
CA ARG A 234 -6.87 -5.12 -0.36
C ARG A 234 -7.22 -5.83 0.96
N TYR A 235 -6.28 -6.56 1.56
CA TYR A 235 -6.52 -7.24 2.84
C TYR A 235 -6.76 -6.27 3.99
N LEU A 236 -5.99 -5.18 4.06
CA LEU A 236 -6.19 -4.11 5.05
C LEU A 236 -7.60 -3.50 5.00
N THR A 237 -8.19 -3.43 3.82
CA THR A 237 -9.54 -2.85 3.59
C THR A 237 -10.68 -3.89 3.65
N TYR A 238 -10.38 -5.14 4.03
CA TYR A 238 -11.33 -6.25 4.12
C TYR A 238 -12.17 -6.46 2.84
N ARG A 239 -11.54 -6.32 1.67
CA ARG A 239 -12.22 -6.51 0.38
C ARG A 239 -11.87 -7.85 -0.23
N LYS A 240 -12.81 -8.46 -0.97
CA LYS A 240 -12.57 -9.69 -1.73
C LYS A 240 -12.47 -9.35 -3.21
N MET A 241 -11.45 -9.89 -3.87
CA MET A 241 -11.33 -9.89 -5.33
C MET A 241 -11.12 -11.32 -5.79
N LYS A 242 -11.68 -11.65 -6.96
CA LYS A 242 -11.54 -12.98 -7.57
C LYS A 242 -10.80 -12.94 -8.90
N GLU A 243 -10.85 -11.79 -9.56
CA GLU A 243 -10.39 -11.62 -10.93
C GLU A 243 -9.60 -10.30 -11.02
N PRO A 244 -8.69 -10.14 -11.98
CA PRO A 244 -8.06 -8.85 -12.24
C PRO A 244 -9.12 -7.82 -12.69
N LEU A 245 -8.97 -6.57 -12.26
CA LEU A 245 -9.93 -5.51 -12.57
C LEU A 245 -10.00 -5.22 -14.07
N PHE A 246 -8.86 -5.24 -14.75
CA PHE A 246 -8.74 -4.99 -16.18
C PHE A 246 -8.16 -6.21 -16.89
N ILE A 247 -8.53 -6.39 -18.16
CA ILE A 247 -7.95 -7.39 -19.04
C ILE A 247 -7.30 -6.66 -20.21
N ARG A 248 -6.01 -6.89 -20.43
CA ARG A 248 -5.33 -6.51 -21.68
C ARG A 248 -5.51 -7.64 -22.69
N HIS A 249 -6.35 -7.40 -23.70
CA HIS A 249 -6.62 -8.37 -24.77
C HIS A 249 -5.74 -8.16 -26.01
N THR A 250 -4.97 -7.07 -26.06
CA THR A 250 -4.05 -6.78 -27.16
C THR A 250 -2.77 -6.16 -26.60
N ILE A 251 -1.61 -6.70 -27.00
CA ILE A 251 -0.30 -6.18 -26.61
C ILE A 251 -0.11 -4.77 -27.19
N VAL A 252 0.52 -3.88 -26.42
CA VAL A 252 0.88 -2.54 -26.87
C VAL A 252 2.37 -2.29 -26.68
N GLY A 253 2.96 -1.44 -27.52
CA GLY A 253 4.36 -1.03 -27.33
C GLY A 253 4.56 -0.25 -26.02
N LYS A 254 5.69 -0.46 -25.35
CA LYS A 254 6.06 0.28 -24.12
C LYS A 254 6.03 1.79 -24.35
N SER A 255 5.43 2.54 -23.42
CA SER A 255 5.25 3.99 -23.58
C SER A 255 6.57 4.76 -23.64
N HIS A 256 7.64 4.31 -22.97
CA HIS A 256 8.93 4.99 -23.07
C HIS A 256 9.62 4.85 -24.44
N HIS A 257 9.23 3.87 -25.27
CA HIS A 257 9.69 3.77 -26.66
C HIS A 257 8.89 4.67 -27.62
N THR A 258 7.76 5.22 -27.18
CA THR A 258 6.96 6.14 -28.00
C THR A 258 7.47 7.57 -27.80
N PRO A 259 7.79 8.31 -28.89
CA PRO A 259 8.17 9.72 -28.81
C PRO A 259 7.17 10.53 -27.98
N HIS A 260 7.68 11.50 -27.21
CA HIS A 260 6.86 12.23 -26.24
C HIS A 260 5.65 12.93 -26.87
N GLU A 261 5.86 13.61 -28.01
CA GLU A 261 4.79 14.29 -28.73
C GLU A 261 3.71 13.32 -29.22
N LEU A 262 4.13 12.15 -29.71
CA LEU A 262 3.21 11.10 -30.14
C LEU A 262 2.40 10.55 -28.96
N ARG A 263 3.02 10.38 -27.78
CA ARG A 263 2.32 9.95 -26.55
C ARG A 263 1.25 10.94 -26.13
N ILE A 264 1.58 12.23 -26.09
CA ILE A 264 0.64 13.30 -25.74
C ILE A 264 -0.51 13.29 -26.73
N ARG A 265 -0.21 13.20 -28.03
CA ARG A 265 -1.23 13.19 -29.09
C ARG A 265 -2.17 11.99 -28.97
N GLN A 266 -1.63 10.79 -28.76
CA GLN A 266 -2.40 9.55 -28.63
C GLN A 266 -3.25 9.49 -27.36
N GLY A 267 -2.70 9.91 -26.21
CA GLY A 267 -3.43 9.87 -24.94
C GLY A 267 -4.00 8.48 -24.64
N CYS A 268 -5.23 8.43 -24.09
CA CYS A 268 -5.93 7.20 -23.72
C CYS A 268 -6.24 6.28 -24.90
N VAL A 269 -6.31 6.81 -26.14
CA VAL A 269 -6.59 6.01 -27.35
C VAL A 269 -5.63 4.83 -27.46
N LYS A 270 -4.37 5.02 -27.04
CA LYS A 270 -3.36 3.96 -26.99
C LYS A 270 -3.86 2.73 -26.22
N HIS A 271 -4.62 2.91 -25.16
CA HIS A 271 -5.04 1.83 -24.28
C HIS A 271 -6.48 1.38 -24.52
N PHE A 272 -7.39 2.25 -24.98
CA PHE A 272 -8.78 1.85 -25.20
C PHE A 272 -8.95 0.70 -26.21
N ALA A 273 -8.09 0.65 -27.23
CA ALA A 273 -8.11 -0.45 -28.21
C ALA A 273 -7.53 -1.77 -27.67
N SER A 274 -6.98 -1.78 -26.46
CA SER A 274 -6.18 -2.90 -25.92
C SER A 274 -6.65 -3.44 -24.59
N ILE A 275 -7.45 -2.66 -23.84
CA ILE A 275 -7.89 -2.95 -22.48
C ILE A 275 -9.40 -2.85 -22.39
N ILE A 276 -9.98 -3.80 -21.67
CA ILE A 276 -11.37 -3.81 -21.24
C ILE A 276 -11.43 -3.86 -19.71
N LEU A 277 -12.54 -3.37 -19.15
CA LEU A 277 -12.94 -3.74 -17.80
C LEU A 277 -13.26 -5.23 -17.79
N ASN A 278 -12.76 -5.98 -16.81
CA ASN A 278 -13.05 -7.41 -16.74
C ASN A 278 -14.58 -7.62 -16.61
N PRO A 279 -15.22 -8.45 -17.47
CA PRO A 279 -16.66 -8.70 -17.42
C PRO A 279 -17.19 -9.12 -16.05
N TYR A 280 -16.37 -9.78 -15.23
CA TYR A 280 -16.70 -10.14 -13.84
C TYR A 280 -17.15 -8.92 -13.02
N TYR A 281 -16.60 -7.74 -13.31
CA TYR A 281 -16.85 -6.50 -12.60
C TYR A 281 -17.92 -5.59 -13.23
N SER A 282 -18.53 -6.00 -14.35
CA SER A 282 -19.50 -5.23 -15.14
C SER A 282 -20.61 -4.56 -14.33
N SER A 283 -21.16 -5.26 -13.32
CA SER A 283 -22.18 -4.74 -12.40
C SER A 283 -21.64 -4.45 -10.99
N ARG A 284 -20.40 -4.85 -10.71
CA ARG A 284 -19.80 -4.80 -9.36
C ARG A 284 -19.12 -3.46 -9.09
N VAL A 285 -18.72 -2.73 -10.13
CA VAL A 285 -18.10 -1.40 -10.01
C VAL A 285 -19.12 -0.31 -9.66
N LYS A 286 -20.39 -0.49 -10.06
CA LYS A 286 -21.43 0.52 -9.88
C LYS A 286 -21.55 0.95 -8.42
N GLY A 287 -21.44 2.26 -8.17
CA GLY A 287 -21.54 2.87 -6.84
C GLY A 287 -20.34 2.62 -5.92
N LYS A 288 -19.25 2.02 -6.40
CA LYS A 288 -18.08 1.66 -5.59
C LYS A 288 -16.97 2.71 -5.66
N VAL A 289 -16.16 2.76 -4.60
CA VAL A 289 -14.84 3.38 -4.60
C VAL A 289 -13.85 2.38 -5.16
N VAL A 290 -13.16 2.74 -6.23
CA VAL A 290 -12.21 1.88 -6.93
C VAL A 290 -10.82 2.52 -6.86
N CYS A 291 -9.82 1.78 -6.41
CA CYS A 291 -8.43 2.20 -6.45
C CYS A 291 -7.68 1.42 -7.54
N VAL A 292 -6.91 2.13 -8.37
CA VAL A 292 -6.01 1.52 -9.36
C VAL A 292 -4.58 1.92 -9.03
N ILE A 293 -3.70 0.92 -8.91
CA ILE A 293 -2.27 1.10 -8.69
C ILE A 293 -1.53 0.92 -10.04
N ASP A 294 -0.56 1.79 -10.30
CA ASP A 294 0.38 1.67 -11.43
C ASP A 294 1.82 1.83 -10.91
N ASP A 295 2.81 1.32 -11.63
CA ASP A 295 4.20 1.43 -11.24
C ASP A 295 4.67 2.89 -11.27
N TYR A 296 4.56 3.52 -12.44
CA TYR A 296 5.05 4.84 -12.71
C TYR A 296 4.10 5.61 -13.62
N THR A 297 3.84 6.87 -13.28
CA THR A 297 3.07 7.76 -14.13
C THR A 297 3.90 8.96 -14.59
N THR A 298 3.70 9.40 -15.84
CA THR A 298 4.25 10.66 -16.35
C THR A 298 3.10 11.65 -16.59
N ASN A 299 2.37 11.47 -17.69
CA ASN A 299 1.28 12.36 -18.10
C ASN A 299 -0.10 11.85 -17.68
N GLY A 300 -0.20 10.73 -16.96
CA GLY A 300 -1.49 10.19 -16.49
C GLY A 300 -2.25 9.31 -17.48
N VAL A 301 -1.69 8.97 -18.65
CA VAL A 301 -2.42 8.25 -19.72
C VAL A 301 -3.03 6.90 -19.28
N SER A 302 -2.29 6.07 -18.52
CA SER A 302 -2.81 4.83 -17.92
C SER A 302 -4.00 5.11 -17.00
N PHE A 303 -3.81 6.08 -16.10
CA PHE A 303 -4.79 6.50 -15.11
C PHE A 303 -6.05 7.10 -15.72
N GLU A 304 -5.93 7.94 -16.73
CA GLU A 304 -7.09 8.49 -17.43
C GLU A 304 -7.84 7.41 -18.20
N THR A 305 -7.14 6.42 -18.75
CA THR A 305 -7.82 5.25 -19.35
C THR A 305 -8.65 4.52 -18.30
N ALA A 306 -8.04 4.18 -17.17
CA ALA A 306 -8.73 3.50 -16.06
C ALA A 306 -9.91 4.33 -15.54
N ARG A 307 -9.71 5.64 -15.34
CA ARG A 307 -10.73 6.59 -14.88
C ARG A 307 -11.93 6.61 -15.82
N ASN A 308 -11.72 6.79 -17.13
CA ASN A 308 -12.81 6.82 -18.10
C ASN A 308 -13.59 5.49 -18.12
N LEU A 309 -12.90 4.34 -18.09
CA LEU A 309 -13.56 3.03 -18.07
C LEU A 309 -14.39 2.80 -16.79
N LEU A 310 -13.83 3.15 -15.63
CA LEU A 310 -14.47 2.93 -14.34
C LEU A 310 -15.64 3.88 -14.10
N LEU A 311 -15.51 5.16 -14.47
CA LEU A 311 -16.62 6.11 -14.39
C LEU A 311 -17.75 5.73 -15.35
N GLN A 312 -17.42 5.27 -16.57
CA GLN A 312 -18.43 4.74 -17.50
C GLN A 312 -19.15 3.49 -16.94
N ALA A 313 -18.44 2.66 -16.19
CA ALA A 313 -19.02 1.51 -15.49
C ALA A 313 -19.80 1.90 -14.21
N GLY A 314 -19.88 3.19 -13.89
CA GLY A 314 -20.66 3.73 -12.79
C GLY A 314 -19.96 3.74 -11.44
N ALA A 315 -18.62 3.73 -11.40
CA ALA A 315 -17.88 3.93 -10.16
C ALA A 315 -18.30 5.24 -9.48
N ARG A 316 -18.46 5.21 -8.14
CA ARG A 316 -18.76 6.41 -7.35
C ARG A 316 -17.55 7.34 -7.29
N LYS A 317 -16.38 6.75 -7.05
CA LYS A 317 -15.09 7.45 -6.92
C LYS A 317 -13.96 6.56 -7.44
N VAL A 318 -12.97 7.16 -8.09
CA VAL A 318 -11.78 6.50 -8.61
C VAL A 318 -10.54 7.14 -7.96
N ILE A 319 -9.72 6.34 -7.30
CA ILE A 319 -8.44 6.78 -6.73
C ILE A 319 -7.32 6.12 -7.52
N LEU A 320 -6.35 6.91 -7.97
CA LEU A 320 -5.31 6.48 -8.91
C LEU A 320 -3.97 6.67 -8.22
N VAL A 321 -3.30 5.58 -7.83
CA VAL A 321 -2.08 5.61 -7.01
C VAL A 321 -0.90 5.13 -7.84
N ALA A 322 0.08 5.99 -8.10
CA ALA A 322 1.35 5.59 -8.70
C ALA A 322 2.40 5.37 -7.60
N LEU A 323 3.27 4.38 -7.76
CA LEU A 323 4.39 4.21 -6.84
C LEU A 323 5.44 5.30 -7.09
N GLY A 324 5.67 5.69 -8.35
CA GLY A 324 6.48 6.86 -8.68
C GLY A 324 5.85 7.78 -9.73
N ARG A 325 6.20 9.07 -9.69
CA ARG A 325 5.83 10.02 -10.74
C ARG A 325 7.04 10.69 -11.38
N TYR A 326 7.12 10.58 -12.70
CA TYR A 326 8.05 11.35 -13.52
C TYR A 326 7.48 12.75 -13.77
N ARG A 327 8.21 13.77 -13.33
CA ARG A 327 7.97 15.19 -13.58
C ARG A 327 8.86 15.67 -14.72
N ARG A 328 8.27 16.35 -15.71
CA ARG A 328 9.00 17.08 -16.76
C ARG A 328 8.78 18.57 -16.57
N GLY A 329 9.86 19.35 -16.50
CA GLY A 329 9.80 20.77 -16.17
C GLY A 329 9.42 21.01 -14.69
N LYS A 330 9.08 22.27 -14.36
CA LYS A 330 8.83 22.70 -12.98
C LYS A 330 7.60 22.02 -12.35
N ASN A 331 6.52 21.92 -13.11
CA ASN A 331 5.23 21.46 -12.60
C ASN A 331 4.84 20.06 -13.09
N GLY A 332 5.45 19.55 -14.17
CA GLY A 332 4.89 18.40 -14.87
C GLY A 332 3.49 18.70 -15.44
N ILE A 333 3.01 17.85 -16.34
CA ILE A 333 1.68 17.99 -16.92
C ILE A 333 0.93 16.69 -16.69
N TYR A 334 -0.24 16.78 -16.08
CA TYR A 334 -1.22 15.69 -16.08
C TYR A 334 -2.23 15.96 -17.20
N GLN A 335 -2.25 15.12 -18.23
CA GLN A 335 -3.15 15.28 -19.37
C GLN A 335 -4.51 14.67 -19.01
N HIS A 336 -5.44 15.52 -18.61
CA HIS A 336 -6.81 15.10 -18.34
C HIS A 336 -7.58 14.94 -19.66
N GLU A 337 -8.24 13.81 -19.84
CA GLU A 337 -9.01 13.52 -21.04
C GLU A 337 -10.38 12.95 -20.69
N VAL A 338 -11.44 13.59 -21.17
CA VAL A 338 -12.81 13.11 -21.01
C VAL A 338 -13.26 12.45 -22.31
N TYR A 339 -13.62 11.18 -22.25
CA TYR A 339 -14.15 10.45 -23.40
C TYR A 339 -15.62 10.07 -23.20
N ASN A 340 -16.38 10.16 -24.28
CA ASN A 340 -17.67 9.50 -24.39
C ASN A 340 -17.44 8.07 -24.93
N LEU A 341 -17.61 7.08 -24.06
CA LEU A 341 -17.46 5.66 -24.41
C LEU A 341 -18.82 5.07 -24.77
N LYS A 342 -18.96 4.56 -26.01
CA LYS A 342 -20.19 3.93 -26.50
C LYS A 342 -20.02 2.42 -26.66
N GLY A 343 -20.98 1.67 -26.11
CA GLY A 343 -20.95 0.20 -26.07
C GLY A 343 -20.55 -0.33 -24.69
N LYS A 344 -20.31 -1.64 -24.60
CA LYS A 344 -19.91 -2.28 -23.34
C LYS A 344 -18.39 -2.21 -23.19
N VAL A 345 -17.90 -1.45 -22.22
CA VAL A 345 -16.46 -1.34 -21.88
C VAL A 345 -15.83 -2.66 -21.39
N THR A 346 -16.65 -3.70 -21.23
CA THR A 346 -16.25 -5.06 -20.89
C THR A 346 -16.07 -5.97 -22.09
N LYS A 347 -16.17 -5.45 -23.31
CA LYS A 347 -15.93 -6.18 -24.55
C LYS A 347 -15.01 -5.37 -25.47
N PRO A 348 -14.10 -6.02 -26.22
CA PRO A 348 -13.34 -5.32 -27.25
C PRO A 348 -14.25 -4.62 -28.26
N GLY A 349 -13.78 -3.50 -28.81
CA GLY A 349 -14.48 -2.77 -29.88
C GLY A 349 -15.53 -1.74 -29.41
N TYR A 350 -15.54 -1.34 -28.13
CA TYR A 350 -16.27 -0.14 -27.72
C TYR A 350 -15.72 1.09 -28.43
N LYS A 351 -16.60 2.03 -28.78
CA LYS A 351 -16.21 3.28 -29.46
C LYS A 351 -15.85 4.31 -28.41
N TYR A 352 -14.86 5.14 -28.70
CA TYR A 352 -14.41 6.23 -27.83
C TYR A 352 -14.34 7.51 -28.65
N ILE A 353 -14.95 8.57 -28.13
CA ILE A 353 -14.95 9.90 -28.75
C ILE A 353 -14.39 10.86 -27.71
N LEU A 354 -13.27 11.52 -28.02
CA LEU A 354 -12.70 12.55 -27.16
C LEU A 354 -13.68 13.71 -27.09
N ASN A 355 -14.09 14.07 -25.87
CA ASN A 355 -14.95 15.22 -25.61
C ASN A 355 -14.11 16.45 -25.28
N SER A 356 -13.19 16.32 -24.33
CA SER A 356 -12.27 17.39 -23.94
C SER A 356 -10.92 16.83 -23.55
N ARG A 357 -9.88 17.66 -23.74
CA ARG A 357 -8.52 17.42 -23.28
C ARG A 357 -7.98 18.72 -22.69
N GLU A 358 -7.43 18.63 -21.50
CA GLU A 358 -6.76 19.76 -20.84
C GLU A 358 -5.56 19.29 -20.03
N ASN A 359 -4.68 20.25 -19.70
CA ASN A 359 -3.52 20.00 -18.88
C ASN A 359 -3.78 20.49 -17.47
N LEU A 360 -3.79 19.56 -16.52
CA LEU A 360 -3.90 19.85 -15.10
C LEU A 360 -2.52 19.86 -14.44
N VAL A 361 -2.40 20.70 -13.42
CA VAL A 361 -1.23 20.76 -12.53
C VAL A 361 -1.70 20.31 -11.15
N GLY A 362 -1.02 19.32 -10.59
CA GLY A 362 -1.24 18.90 -9.22
C GLY A 362 -0.22 19.53 -8.27
N GLU A 363 -0.41 19.24 -6.99
CA GLU A 363 0.45 19.69 -5.92
C GLU A 363 1.60 18.69 -5.73
N TYR A 364 2.81 19.23 -5.56
CA TYR A 364 4.00 18.44 -5.25
C TYR A 364 4.44 18.77 -3.83
N ASP A 365 4.68 17.74 -3.03
CA ASP A 365 5.24 17.87 -1.69
C ASP A 365 6.69 17.37 -1.69
N ASN A 366 7.65 18.30 -1.69
CA ASN A 366 9.06 17.93 -1.63
C ASN A 366 9.43 17.29 -0.27
N GLY A 367 8.64 17.49 0.78
CA GLY A 367 8.85 16.79 2.06
C GLY A 367 8.71 15.27 1.93
N ALA A 368 7.99 14.77 0.91
CA ALA A 368 7.97 13.34 0.61
C ALA A 368 9.33 12.82 0.13
N ARG A 369 10.20 13.68 -0.43
CA ARG A 369 11.58 13.31 -0.77
C ARG A 369 12.45 13.19 0.47
N ASP A 370 12.21 14.03 1.47
CA ASP A 370 12.87 13.89 2.78
C ASP A 370 12.45 12.58 3.46
N GLU A 371 11.19 12.17 3.37
CA GLU A 371 10.76 10.85 3.82
C GLU A 371 11.52 9.71 3.13
N VAL A 372 11.81 9.82 1.82
CA VAL A 372 12.63 8.85 1.08
C VAL A 372 14.08 8.85 1.55
N ARG A 373 14.65 10.01 1.91
CA ARG A 373 16.01 10.09 2.48
C ARG A 373 16.08 9.44 3.86
N HIS A 374 15.11 9.69 4.72
CA HIS A 374 15.03 9.05 6.02
C HIS A 374 14.82 7.52 5.93
N ILE A 375 14.22 7.00 4.85
CA ILE A 375 14.19 5.55 4.62
C ILE A 375 15.61 4.98 4.58
N HIS A 376 16.54 5.63 3.90
CA HIS A 376 17.93 5.17 3.87
C HIS A 376 18.55 5.13 5.26
N GLU A 377 18.27 6.13 6.10
CA GLU A 377 18.74 6.17 7.50
C GLU A 377 18.14 5.04 8.33
N ILE A 378 16.85 4.73 8.17
CA ILE A 378 16.18 3.62 8.86
C ILE A 378 16.79 2.26 8.48
N LEU A 379 17.24 2.10 7.23
CA LEU A 379 17.80 0.83 6.74
C LEU A 379 19.29 0.65 7.07
N ASN A 380 20.02 1.74 7.37
CA ASN A 380 21.47 1.72 7.55
C ASN A 380 21.93 2.20 8.94
N GLY A 381 21.01 2.55 9.84
CA GLY A 381 21.27 2.99 11.21
C GLY A 381 20.61 2.08 12.22
#